data_AF-A0A2M8NM36-F1
#
_entry.id   AF-A0A2M8NM36-F1
#
_cell.length_a   1.000
_cell.length_b   1.000
_cell.length_c   1.000
_cell.angle_alpha   90.00
_cell.angle_beta   90.00
_cell.angle_gamma   90.00
#
_symmetry.space_group_name_H-M   'P 1'
#
loop_
_entity.id
_entity.type
_entity.pdbx_description
1 polymer ?
#
loop_
_entity_poly.entity_id
_entity_poly.type
_entity_poly.pdbx_seq_one_letter_code
_entity_poly.pdbx_strand_id
1 'polypeptide(L)'
;DISLVVGGFGNQTGEFLLILEEMAVTRADGAGDPFAVNITPGMVASGVPLTVYMLTRGQSRVDPLLYLANSASDLTPAVIGGSQVLCDDAGGANCYGNHVQLDNYDVTIATGTLPGWQYDAMLSIPLTGLQLDANRLNNYLTFVMTSFNQQSEGQYLLVFHMGTAPVSGATDVKKSI
;
A
#
# COMPACT_ATOMS: atom_id res chain seq x y z
N ASP A 1 -2.62 -10.62 -10.19
CA ASP A 1 -1.58 -10.02 -9.33
C ASP A 1 -0.97 -8.83 -10.05
N ILE A 2 -0.77 -7.72 -9.34
CA ILE A 2 -0.05 -6.54 -9.87
C ILE A 2 1.20 -6.36 -9.02
N SER A 3 2.36 -6.22 -9.69
CA SER A 3 3.65 -5.97 -9.06
C SER A 3 4.16 -4.59 -9.49
N LEU A 4 4.41 -3.72 -8.50
CA LEU A 4 4.93 -2.39 -8.72
C LEU A 4 6.39 -2.30 -8.30
N VAL A 5 7.22 -1.79 -9.22
CA VAL A 5 8.58 -1.35 -8.94
C VAL A 5 8.67 0.11 -9.28
N VAL A 6 8.88 0.96 -8.27
CA VAL A 6 9.09 2.39 -8.52
C VAL A 6 10.56 2.73 -8.39
N GLY A 7 11.12 3.22 -9.48
CA GLY A 7 12.46 3.79 -9.54
C GLY A 7 12.39 5.14 -10.24
N GLY A 8 12.83 6.20 -9.55
CA GLY A 8 12.97 7.50 -10.18
C GLY A 8 14.07 7.48 -11.26
N PHE A 9 13.90 8.22 -12.34
CA PHE A 9 14.96 8.44 -13.32
C PHE A 9 16.13 9.16 -12.63
N GLY A 10 17.20 8.42 -12.31
CA GLY A 10 18.36 8.93 -11.56
C GLY A 10 18.17 9.00 -10.03
N ASN A 11 17.25 8.22 -9.44
CA ASN A 11 16.93 8.26 -8.00
C ASN A 11 16.58 9.68 -7.49
N GLN A 12 15.81 10.46 -8.25
CA GLN A 12 15.36 11.77 -7.78
C GLN A 12 14.63 11.64 -6.44
N THR A 13 15.03 12.46 -5.47
CA THR A 13 14.41 12.52 -4.16
C THR A 13 12.97 13.00 -4.28
N GLY A 14 12.04 12.34 -3.62
CA GLY A 14 10.66 12.81 -3.53
C GLY A 14 9.71 11.76 -3.00
N GLU A 15 8.48 12.20 -2.76
CA GLU A 15 7.33 11.37 -2.45
C GLU A 15 6.38 11.37 -3.62
N PHE A 16 5.69 10.25 -3.85
CA PHE A 16 4.69 10.16 -4.88
C PHE A 16 3.54 9.24 -4.43
N LEU A 17 2.41 9.43 -5.10
CA LEU A 17 1.24 8.58 -5.00
C LEU A 17 1.13 7.79 -6.31
N LEU A 18 1.06 6.46 -6.22
CA LEU A 18 0.49 5.65 -7.29
C LEU A 18 -0.98 5.42 -6.97
N ILE A 19 -1.84 5.78 -7.90
CA ILE A 19 -3.29 5.60 -7.79
C ILE A 19 -3.73 4.59 -8.84
N LEU A 20 -4.42 3.54 -8.39
CA LEU A 20 -5.06 2.54 -9.23
C LEU A 20 -6.58 2.73 -9.13
N GLU A 21 -7.17 3.22 -10.22
CA GLU A 21 -8.61 3.45 -10.37
C GLU A 21 -9.33 2.17 -10.85
N GLU A 22 -10.64 2.13 -10.65
CA GLU A 22 -11.54 1.07 -11.15
C GLU A 22 -11.29 -0.33 -10.54
N MET A 23 -10.82 -0.39 -9.29
CA MET A 23 -10.76 -1.63 -8.53
C MET A 23 -12.13 -1.95 -7.90
N ALA A 24 -12.40 -3.23 -7.63
CA ALA A 24 -13.64 -3.64 -6.99
C ALA A 24 -13.45 -4.90 -6.14
N VAL A 25 -14.06 -4.92 -4.95
CA VAL A 25 -14.23 -6.14 -4.15
C VAL A 25 -15.48 -6.86 -4.64
N THR A 26 -15.34 -8.15 -4.93
CA THR A 26 -16.39 -9.04 -5.44
C THR A 26 -16.37 -10.37 -4.68
N ARG A 27 -17.47 -11.13 -4.75
CA ARG A 27 -17.51 -12.49 -4.17
C ARG A 27 -16.49 -13.46 -4.78
N ALA A 28 -15.98 -13.16 -5.98
CA ALA A 28 -15.06 -14.05 -6.68
C ALA A 28 -13.63 -13.95 -6.13
N ASP A 29 -13.32 -12.93 -5.30
CA ASP A 29 -11.95 -12.60 -4.91
C ASP A 29 -11.41 -13.51 -3.80
N GLY A 30 -12.26 -14.36 -3.20
CA GLY A 30 -11.87 -15.26 -2.12
C GLY A 30 -11.28 -14.49 -0.93
N ALA A 31 -9.97 -14.60 -0.71
CA ALA A 31 -9.28 -13.87 0.37
C ALA A 31 -9.15 -12.35 0.11
N GLY A 32 -9.36 -11.91 -1.14
CA GLY A 32 -9.17 -10.53 -1.61
C GLY A 32 -8.17 -10.43 -2.76
N ASP A 33 -7.98 -9.21 -3.25
CA ASP A 33 -7.05 -8.91 -4.34
C ASP A 33 -5.63 -8.65 -3.82
N PRO A 34 -4.61 -9.43 -4.24
CA PRO A 34 -3.23 -9.20 -3.83
C PRO A 34 -2.48 -8.23 -4.75
N PHE A 35 -1.73 -7.30 -4.15
CA PHE A 35 -0.82 -6.36 -4.81
C PHE A 35 0.54 -6.37 -4.12
N ALA A 36 1.60 -6.55 -4.89
CA ALA A 36 2.95 -6.64 -4.35
C ALA A 36 3.78 -5.41 -4.69
N VAL A 37 4.53 -4.90 -3.71
CA VAL A 37 5.49 -3.81 -3.87
C VAL A 37 6.89 -4.34 -3.58
N ASN A 38 7.81 -4.18 -4.53
CA ASN A 38 9.21 -4.51 -4.29
C ASN A 38 9.91 -3.35 -3.57
N ILE A 39 10.32 -3.55 -2.33
CA ILE A 39 10.97 -2.51 -1.55
C ILE A 39 12.40 -2.32 -2.02
N THR A 40 12.72 -1.08 -2.43
CA THR A 40 14.03 -0.73 -2.94
C THR A 40 14.91 -0.04 -1.88
N PRO A 41 16.24 -0.06 -2.03
CA PRO A 41 17.12 0.70 -1.14
C PRO A 41 16.80 2.20 -1.11
N GLY A 42 16.37 2.77 -2.24
CA GLY A 42 15.97 4.17 -2.31
C GLY A 42 14.70 4.48 -1.50
N MET A 43 13.78 3.52 -1.40
CA MET A 43 12.60 3.65 -0.54
C MET A 43 12.98 3.63 0.94
N VAL A 44 13.83 2.69 1.35
CA VAL A 44 14.35 2.62 2.72
C VAL A 44 15.14 3.89 3.07
N ALA A 45 16.00 4.36 2.17
CA ALA A 45 16.81 5.57 2.36
C ALA A 45 15.99 6.86 2.44
N SER A 46 14.77 6.88 1.89
CA SER A 46 13.88 8.05 1.96
C SER A 46 13.38 8.33 3.37
N GLY A 47 13.30 7.32 4.23
CA GLY A 47 12.70 7.41 5.56
C GLY A 47 11.17 7.55 5.56
N VAL A 48 10.54 7.58 4.39
CA VAL A 48 9.08 7.69 4.22
C VAL A 48 8.46 6.29 4.38
N PRO A 49 7.47 6.09 5.27
CA PRO A 49 6.73 4.83 5.36
C PRO A 49 6.02 4.49 4.04
N LEU A 50 5.93 3.20 3.71
CA LEU A 50 5.02 2.76 2.66
C LEU A 50 3.60 2.76 3.21
N THR A 51 2.76 3.67 2.73
CA THR A 51 1.37 3.75 3.18
C THR A 51 0.44 3.37 2.05
N VAL A 52 -0.48 2.46 2.34
CA VAL A 52 -1.47 1.94 1.41
C VAL A 52 -2.86 2.35 1.88
N TYR A 53 -3.66 2.87 0.96
CA TYR A 53 -5.02 3.31 1.23
C TYR A 53 -6.00 2.54 0.35
N MET A 54 -7.12 2.15 0.94
CA MET A 54 -8.26 1.59 0.23
C MET A 54 -9.44 2.53 0.45
N LEU A 55 -9.70 3.40 -0.54
CA LEU A 55 -10.73 4.43 -0.46
C LEU A 55 -11.98 4.01 -1.22
N THR A 56 -13.12 4.02 -0.56
CA THR A 56 -14.38 3.57 -1.16
C THR A 56 -14.93 4.60 -2.16
N ARG A 57 -15.51 4.13 -3.28
CA ARG A 57 -16.03 5.03 -4.34
C ARG A 57 -17.54 5.23 -4.26
N GLY A 58 -17.97 6.50 -4.21
CA GLY A 58 -19.38 6.87 -4.34
C GLY A 58 -20.26 6.32 -3.21
N GLN A 59 -21.41 5.74 -3.53
CA GLN A 59 -22.29 5.05 -2.56
C GLN A 59 -21.90 3.57 -2.37
N SER A 60 -20.67 3.18 -2.77
CA SER A 60 -20.12 1.85 -2.52
C SER A 60 -20.26 1.51 -1.05
N ARG A 61 -20.86 0.34 -0.77
CA ARG A 61 -21.06 -0.17 0.60
C ARG A 61 -19.92 -1.06 1.03
N VAL A 62 -18.79 -1.03 0.32
CA VAL A 62 -17.63 -1.80 0.73
C VAL A 62 -17.17 -1.27 2.09
N ASP A 63 -16.96 -2.20 3.00
CA ASP A 63 -16.44 -2.02 4.35
C ASP A 63 -15.01 -2.53 4.23
N PRO A 64 -14.05 -1.68 3.84
CA PRO A 64 -12.78 -2.14 3.32
C PRO A 64 -11.92 -2.73 4.43
N LEU A 65 -11.23 -3.81 4.10
CA LEU A 65 -10.19 -4.39 4.94
C LEU A 65 -8.93 -4.52 4.10
N LEU A 66 -7.84 -3.95 4.61
CA LEU A 66 -6.52 -4.01 4.01
C LEU A 66 -5.55 -4.69 4.96
N TYR A 67 -4.76 -5.65 4.48
CA TYR A 67 -3.72 -6.26 5.30
C TYR A 67 -2.46 -6.61 4.53
N LEU A 68 -1.34 -6.67 5.26
CA LEU A 68 -0.10 -7.23 4.76
C LEU A 68 -0.21 -8.76 4.85
N ALA A 69 -0.01 -9.47 3.75
CA ALA A 69 0.05 -10.93 3.73
C ALA A 69 1.37 -11.46 4.31
N ASN A 70 1.32 -12.65 4.89
CA ASN A 70 2.50 -13.34 5.42
C ASN A 70 3.54 -13.62 4.32
N SER A 71 3.09 -14.02 3.12
CA SER A 71 3.95 -14.10 1.93
C SER A 71 3.13 -14.05 0.63
N ALA A 72 3.78 -13.96 -0.52
CA ALA A 72 3.09 -14.06 -1.81
C ALA A 72 2.34 -15.38 -2.03
N SER A 73 2.77 -16.47 -1.37
CA SER A 73 2.12 -17.79 -1.44
C SER A 73 1.16 -18.05 -0.28
N ASP A 74 1.14 -17.19 0.74
CA ASP A 74 0.30 -17.30 1.93
C ASP A 74 -0.36 -15.95 2.19
N LEU A 75 -1.57 -15.81 1.68
CA LEU A 75 -2.38 -14.59 1.76
C LEU A 75 -3.11 -14.44 3.10
N THR A 76 -2.65 -15.10 4.17
CA THR A 76 -3.15 -14.81 5.52
C THR A 76 -2.47 -13.56 6.09
N PRO A 77 -3.12 -12.79 7.00
CA PRO A 77 -2.51 -11.59 7.57
C PRO A 77 -1.20 -11.89 8.31
N ALA A 78 -0.15 -11.14 7.98
CA ALA A 78 1.13 -11.18 8.66
C ALA A 78 0.99 -10.76 10.13
N VAL A 79 1.86 -11.30 10.99
CA VAL A 79 1.91 -10.97 12.41
C VAL A 79 3.29 -10.40 12.74
N ILE A 80 3.32 -9.16 13.22
CA ILE A 80 4.55 -8.48 13.66
C ILE A 80 4.38 -8.08 15.12
N GLY A 81 5.31 -8.52 15.98
CA GLY A 81 5.26 -8.19 17.41
C GLY A 81 4.04 -8.76 18.14
N GLY A 82 3.39 -9.80 17.60
CA GLY A 82 2.18 -10.40 18.16
C GLY A 82 0.86 -9.77 17.67
N SER A 83 0.92 -8.73 16.83
CA SER A 83 -0.25 -8.07 16.26
C SER A 83 -0.37 -8.37 14.76
N GLN A 84 -1.59 -8.61 14.29
CA GLN A 84 -1.86 -8.69 12.86
C GLN A 84 -1.64 -7.32 12.20
N VAL A 85 -1.03 -7.35 11.01
CA VAL A 85 -0.73 -6.16 10.22
C VAL A 85 -1.88 -5.90 9.26
N LEU A 86 -2.94 -5.29 9.76
CA LEU A 86 -4.17 -5.00 9.03
C LEU A 86 -4.75 -3.63 9.43
N CYS A 87 -5.69 -3.14 8.63
CA CYS A 87 -6.53 -1.99 8.97
C CYS A 87 -7.90 -2.15 8.31
N ASP A 88 -8.93 -1.93 9.12
CA ASP A 88 -10.35 -2.03 8.76
C ASP A 88 -10.94 -0.62 8.64
N ASP A 89 -10.85 0.16 9.71
CA ASP A 89 -11.33 1.55 9.74
C ASP A 89 -10.19 2.49 10.13
N ALA A 90 -9.66 3.26 9.18
CA ALA A 90 -8.60 4.21 9.51
C ALA A 90 -9.12 5.25 10.53
N GLY A 91 -8.38 5.43 11.63
CA GLY A 91 -8.81 6.25 12.76
C GLY A 91 -9.55 5.49 13.86
N GLY A 92 -9.95 4.23 13.60
CA GLY A 92 -10.48 3.30 14.60
C GLY A 92 -9.39 2.58 15.40
N ALA A 93 -9.78 1.66 16.30
CA ALA A 93 -8.85 0.85 17.09
C ALA A 93 -8.34 -0.41 16.36
N ASN A 94 -8.85 -0.69 15.16
CA ASN A 94 -8.64 -1.93 14.41
C ASN A 94 -7.54 -1.80 13.34
N CYS A 95 -6.51 -1.00 13.60
CA CYS A 95 -5.45 -0.74 12.63
C CYS A 95 -4.07 -0.91 13.25
N TYR A 96 -3.18 -1.55 12.49
CA TYR A 96 -1.78 -1.68 12.85
C TYR A 96 -1.04 -0.36 12.64
N GLY A 97 -0.21 0.01 13.61
CA GLY A 97 0.68 1.15 13.50
C GLY A 97 -0.05 2.50 13.52
N ASN A 98 0.50 3.47 12.79
CA ASN A 98 -0.10 4.80 12.71
C ASN A 98 -1.24 4.82 11.69
N HIS A 99 -2.38 5.36 12.10
CA HIS A 99 -3.56 5.53 11.27
C HIS A 99 -4.25 6.86 11.63
N VAL A 100 -4.99 7.43 10.68
CA VAL A 100 -5.79 8.65 10.87
C VAL A 100 -7.15 8.47 10.22
N GLN A 101 -8.17 9.14 10.77
CA GLN A 101 -9.49 9.16 10.17
C GLN A 101 -9.46 9.94 8.84
N LEU A 102 -10.06 9.37 7.80
CA LEU A 102 -9.92 9.87 6.42
C LEU A 102 -11.09 10.74 5.94
N ASP A 103 -12.14 10.92 6.75
CA ASP A 103 -13.37 11.64 6.41
C ASP A 103 -13.21 13.14 6.08
N ASN A 104 -12.06 13.73 6.42
CA ASN A 104 -11.69 15.11 6.09
C ASN A 104 -10.54 15.21 5.09
N TYR A 105 -10.21 14.11 4.41
CA TYR A 105 -9.19 14.05 3.37
C TYR A 105 -9.85 13.80 2.01
N ASP A 106 -9.15 14.17 0.95
CA ASP A 106 -9.58 13.90 -0.41
C ASP A 106 -8.39 13.60 -1.31
N VAL A 107 -8.67 12.90 -2.41
CA VAL A 107 -7.71 12.65 -3.48
C VAL A 107 -8.28 13.10 -4.81
N THR A 108 -7.49 13.87 -5.54
CA THR A 108 -7.84 14.28 -6.91
C THR A 108 -7.40 13.18 -7.88
N ILE A 109 -8.37 12.66 -8.63
CA ILE A 109 -8.22 11.63 -9.67
C ILE A 109 -8.64 12.19 -11.03
N ALA A 110 -8.45 11.41 -12.11
CA ALA A 110 -8.72 11.91 -13.46
C ALA A 110 -10.19 12.34 -13.67
N THR A 111 -11.12 11.72 -12.92
CA THR A 111 -12.56 11.95 -13.02
C THR A 111 -13.11 13.00 -12.06
N GLY A 112 -12.27 13.59 -11.19
CA GLY A 112 -12.66 14.59 -10.20
C GLY A 112 -11.97 14.40 -8.86
N THR A 113 -12.67 14.73 -7.77
CA THR A 113 -12.16 14.57 -6.41
C THR A 113 -12.94 13.47 -5.70
N LEU A 114 -12.24 12.49 -5.14
CA LEU A 114 -12.81 11.45 -4.31
C LEU A 114 -12.56 11.82 -2.84
N PRO A 115 -13.60 12.12 -2.05
CA PRO A 115 -13.44 12.29 -0.61
C PRO A 115 -13.12 10.94 0.04
N GLY A 116 -12.38 10.97 1.14
CA GLY A 116 -12.26 9.85 2.05
C GLY A 116 -13.49 9.72 2.95
N TRP A 117 -13.67 8.54 3.53
CA TRP A 117 -14.82 8.18 4.38
C TRP A 117 -14.36 7.61 5.72
N GLN A 118 -15.29 7.55 6.67
CA GLN A 118 -15.01 7.07 8.04
C GLN A 118 -14.60 5.60 8.14
N TYR A 119 -14.92 4.79 7.12
CA TYR A 119 -14.58 3.37 7.06
C TYR A 119 -13.45 3.08 6.08
N ASP A 120 -12.88 4.09 5.42
CA ASP A 120 -11.77 3.83 4.52
C ASP A 120 -10.55 3.31 5.30
N ALA A 121 -9.80 2.36 4.71
CA ALA A 121 -8.67 1.72 5.37
C ALA A 121 -7.33 2.37 4.99
N MET A 122 -6.41 2.44 5.97
CA MET A 122 -5.05 2.98 5.82
C MET A 122 -4.06 2.10 6.57
N LEU A 123 -3.10 1.52 5.87
CA LEU A 123 -2.03 0.73 6.48
C LEU A 123 -0.67 1.37 6.19
N SER A 124 0.05 1.77 7.23
CA SER A 124 1.37 2.39 7.12
C SER A 124 2.46 1.45 7.64
N ILE A 125 3.39 1.07 6.76
CA ILE A 125 4.51 0.18 7.06
C ILE A 125 5.80 1.01 7.16
N PRO A 126 6.40 1.12 8.36
CA PRO A 126 7.70 1.78 8.50
C PRO A 126 8.78 1.04 7.70
N LEU A 127 9.46 1.77 6.81
CA LEU A 127 10.59 1.23 6.04
C LEU A 127 11.95 1.59 6.64
N THR A 128 12.01 2.58 7.53
CA THR A 128 13.25 3.05 8.13
C THR A 128 13.95 1.94 8.90
N GLY A 129 15.21 1.68 8.57
CA GLY A 129 16.03 0.64 9.20
C GLY A 129 15.73 -0.79 8.72
N LEU A 130 14.78 -0.97 7.79
CA LEU A 130 14.51 -2.26 7.17
C LEU A 130 15.76 -2.78 6.45
N GLN A 131 16.23 -3.97 6.84
CA GLN A 131 17.32 -4.65 6.17
C GLN A 131 16.76 -5.39 4.95
N LEU A 132 17.18 -4.97 3.75
CA LEU A 132 16.77 -5.61 2.51
C LEU A 132 17.63 -6.85 2.24
N ASP A 133 17.00 -7.88 1.68
CA ASP A 133 17.70 -9.04 1.15
C ASP A 133 18.50 -8.64 -0.10
N ALA A 134 19.69 -9.23 -0.25
CA ALA A 134 20.53 -9.04 -1.42
C ALA A 134 19.84 -9.53 -2.71
N ASN A 135 19.02 -10.58 -2.60
CA ASN A 135 18.11 -10.99 -3.65
C ASN A 135 16.85 -10.12 -3.62
N ARG A 136 16.74 -9.22 -4.60
CA ARG A 136 15.58 -8.32 -4.78
C ARG A 136 14.24 -9.03 -4.94
N LEU A 137 14.23 -10.34 -5.24
CA LEU A 137 13.00 -11.12 -5.30
C LEU A 137 12.42 -11.47 -3.92
N ASN A 138 13.19 -11.28 -2.85
CA ASN A 138 12.76 -11.54 -1.48
C ASN A 138 12.24 -10.26 -0.77
N ASN A 139 12.31 -9.10 -1.43
CA ASN A 139 11.94 -7.80 -0.84
C ASN A 139 10.50 -7.37 -1.18
N TYR A 140 9.64 -8.30 -1.58
CA TYR A 140 8.24 -7.99 -1.87
C TYR A 140 7.41 -7.96 -0.60
N LEU A 141 6.63 -6.89 -0.45
CA LEU A 141 5.51 -6.83 0.49
C LEU A 141 4.22 -7.00 -0.30
N THR A 142 3.42 -8.00 0.05
CA THR A 142 2.13 -8.29 -0.59
C THR A 142 1.01 -7.76 0.29
N PHE A 143 0.25 -6.80 -0.21
CA PHE A 143 -0.95 -6.27 0.43
C PHE A 143 -2.17 -6.95 -0.18
N VAL A 144 -3.19 -7.24 0.63
CA VAL A 144 -4.45 -7.82 0.18
C VAL A 144 -5.59 -6.88 0.52
N MET A 145 -6.42 -6.62 -0.49
CA MET A 145 -7.52 -5.68 -0.47
C MET A 145 -8.79 -6.49 -0.52
N THR A 146 -9.62 -6.37 0.50
CA THR A 146 -10.86 -7.13 0.64
C THR A 146 -11.89 -6.31 1.40
N SER A 147 -13.00 -6.92 1.79
CA SER A 147 -13.93 -6.33 2.74
C SER A 147 -13.90 -7.03 4.09
N PHE A 148 -14.24 -6.28 5.13
CA PHE A 148 -14.39 -6.80 6.47
C PHE A 148 -15.35 -7.98 6.49
N ASN A 149 -14.89 -9.11 7.05
CA ASN A 149 -15.60 -10.39 7.05
C ASN A 149 -16.11 -10.87 5.68
N GLN A 150 -15.62 -10.29 4.57
CA GLN A 150 -16.08 -10.53 3.19
C GLN A 150 -17.60 -10.32 3.01
N GLN A 151 -18.19 -9.37 3.74
CA GLN A 151 -19.65 -9.17 3.76
C GLN A 151 -20.15 -8.09 2.80
N SER A 152 -19.25 -7.29 2.23
CA SER A 152 -19.59 -6.19 1.35
C SER A 152 -18.80 -6.24 0.05
N GLU A 153 -19.42 -5.69 -1.00
CA GLU A 153 -18.88 -5.63 -2.35
C GLU A 153 -19.03 -4.21 -2.86
N GLY A 154 -18.13 -3.80 -3.75
CA GLY A 154 -18.17 -2.46 -4.30
C GLY A 154 -16.83 -2.00 -4.84
N GLN A 155 -16.85 -0.82 -5.45
CA GLN A 155 -15.67 -0.22 -6.05
C GLN A 155 -14.83 0.52 -5.01
N TYR A 156 -13.52 0.47 -5.22
CA TYR A 156 -12.54 1.19 -4.42
C TYR A 156 -11.45 1.80 -5.29
N LEU A 157 -10.76 2.77 -4.71
CA LEU A 157 -9.53 3.35 -5.20
C LEU A 157 -8.39 2.79 -4.34
N LEU A 158 -7.35 2.29 -4.98
CA LEU A 158 -6.15 1.84 -4.29
C LEU A 158 -5.04 2.87 -4.47
N VAL A 159 -4.48 3.33 -3.37
CA VAL A 159 -3.39 4.31 -3.38
C VAL A 159 -2.18 3.77 -2.65
N PHE A 160 -1.01 3.84 -3.29
CA PHE A 160 0.27 3.63 -2.65
C PHE A 160 1.01 4.96 -2.53
N HIS A 161 1.33 5.34 -1.30
CA HIS A 161 2.17 6.49 -0.97
C HIS A 161 3.54 6.00 -0.51
N MET A 162 4.58 6.47 -1.19
CA MET A 162 5.95 6.10 -0.84
C MET A 162 6.93 7.20 -1.26
N GLY A 163 8.10 7.18 -0.63
CA GLY A 163 9.22 8.04 -0.96
C GLY A 163 10.36 7.29 -1.65
N THR A 164 11.19 8.01 -2.39
CA THR A 164 12.50 7.55 -2.87
C THR A 164 13.55 8.62 -2.58
N ALA A 165 14.76 8.19 -2.26
CA ALA A 165 15.92 9.05 -2.14
C ALA A 165 17.17 8.43 -2.80
N PRO A 166 18.17 9.24 -3.17
CA PRO A 166 19.48 8.75 -3.58
C PRO A 166 20.09 7.88 -2.49
N VAL A 167 20.57 6.71 -2.88
CA VAL A 167 21.40 5.86 -2.01
C VAL A 167 22.84 6.39 -2.05
N SER A 168 23.32 6.92 -0.94
CA SER A 168 24.73 7.32 -0.79
C SER A 168 25.63 6.08 -0.99
N GLY A 169 26.30 6.00 -2.13
CA GLY A 169 27.20 4.89 -2.49
C GLY A 169 26.89 4.17 -3.81
N ALA A 170 25.77 4.48 -4.47
CA ALA A 170 25.52 4.01 -5.83
C ALA A 170 26.18 4.97 -6.84
N THR A 171 27.43 4.72 -7.20
CA THR A 171 28.00 5.33 -8.42
C THR A 171 27.14 4.92 -9.60
N ASP A 172 26.42 5.88 -10.19
CA ASP A 172 25.84 5.77 -11.53
C ASP A 172 26.96 5.43 -12.50
N VAL A 173 27.10 4.13 -12.84
CA VAL A 173 27.86 3.75 -14.02
C VAL A 173 27.03 4.19 -15.22
N LYS A 174 27.24 5.42 -15.67
CA LYS A 174 26.85 5.86 -17.00
C LYS A 174 27.45 4.87 -18.00
N LYS A 175 26.64 3.94 -18.50
CA LYS A 175 26.94 3.28 -19.78
C LYS A 175 26.64 4.31 -20.86
N SER A 176 27.68 5.03 -21.28
CA SER A 176 27.66 5.70 -22.57
C SER A 176 27.41 4.65 -23.66
N ILE A 177 26.42 4.94 -24.52
CA ILE A 177 26.18 4.25 -25.79
C ILE A 177 27.30 4.66 -26.77
#